data_AF-A0A7D5YAW8-F1
#
_entry.id   AF-A0A7D5YAW8-F1
#
_cell.length_a   1.000
_cell.length_b   1.000
_cell.length_c   1.000
_cell.angle_alpha   90.00
_cell.angle_beta   90.00
_cell.angle_gamma   90.00
#
_symmetry.space_group_name_H-M   'P 1'
#
loop_
_entity.id
_entity.type
_entity.pdbx_description
1 polymer ?
#
loop_
_entity_poly.entity_id
_entity_poly.type
_entity_poly.pdbx_seq_one_letter_code
_entity_poly.pdbx_strand_id
1 'polypeptide(L)'
;MWATVRRWFDPRELRSVGSTPDYRFSLANERTFLAWLRTGLALVAGGLAAAQFLPPLPLAHLREAIAVALLLLGGTVAVRAVDHWARTERAIRLGEELPASRFPAVLALAVGLGSVLLVVAVLVRAIGSR
;
A
#
# COMPACT_ATOMS: atom_id res chain seq x y z
N MET A 1 -10.00 14.03 -8.83
CA MET A 1 -9.83 12.63 -8.37
C MET A 1 -10.07 11.61 -9.49
N TRP A 2 -11.18 11.71 -10.25
CA TRP A 2 -11.49 10.84 -11.40
C TRP A 2 -10.49 10.88 -12.57
N ALA A 3 -9.87 12.03 -12.84
CA ALA A 3 -8.87 12.18 -13.91
C ALA A 3 -7.57 11.39 -13.65
N THR A 4 -7.18 11.19 -12.38
CA THR A 4 -5.99 10.42 -12.01
C THR A 4 -6.23 8.92 -12.20
N VAL A 5 -7.42 8.44 -11.80
CA VAL A 5 -7.82 7.03 -11.93
C VAL A 5 -7.99 6.64 -13.39
N ARG A 6 -8.53 7.53 -14.25
CA ARG A 6 -8.72 7.26 -15.67
C ARG A 6 -7.39 7.05 -16.42
N ARG A 7 -6.34 7.79 -16.04
CA ARG A 7 -4.98 7.64 -16.59
C ARG A 7 -4.34 6.29 -16.26
N TRP A 8 -4.79 5.60 -15.22
CA TRP A 8 -4.29 4.26 -14.88
C TRP A 8 -4.73 3.19 -15.88
N PHE A 9 -5.82 3.43 -16.60
CA PHE A 9 -6.47 2.43 -17.47
C PHE A 9 -6.42 2.80 -18.97
N ASP A 10 -5.81 3.91 -19.37
CA ASP A 10 -5.72 4.32 -20.78
C ASP A 10 -4.29 4.14 -21.35
N PRO A 11 -3.95 2.95 -21.87
CA PRO A 11 -2.64 2.69 -22.49
C PRO A 11 -2.44 3.42 -23.82
N ARG A 12 -3.43 4.17 -24.33
CA ARG A 12 -3.30 4.97 -25.56
C ARG A 12 -2.70 6.35 -25.26
N GLU A 13 -3.04 6.99 -24.13
CA GLU A 13 -2.40 8.23 -23.71
C GLU A 13 -0.90 8.02 -23.43
N LEU A 14 -0.54 6.95 -22.72
CA LEU A 14 0.87 6.63 -22.39
C LEU A 14 1.74 6.33 -23.62
N ARG A 15 1.17 5.76 -24.68
CA ARG A 15 1.86 5.53 -25.97
C ARG A 15 1.99 6.78 -26.83
N SER A 16 1.19 7.81 -26.56
CA SER A 16 1.19 9.07 -27.33
C SER A 16 2.17 10.13 -26.79
N VAL A 17 2.79 9.89 -25.63
CA VAL A 17 3.67 10.86 -24.95
C VAL A 17 5.10 10.34 -24.91
N GLY A 18 6.02 11.05 -25.57
CA GLY A 18 7.47 10.85 -25.49
C GLY A 18 8.06 9.80 -26.45
N SER A 19 9.39 9.65 -26.42
CA SER A 19 10.11 8.57 -27.11
C SER A 19 9.93 7.23 -26.39
N THR A 20 10.13 6.11 -27.09
CA THR A 20 10.03 4.78 -26.50
C THR A 20 10.98 4.67 -25.30
N PRO A 21 10.49 4.57 -24.05
CA PRO A 21 11.37 4.51 -22.90
C PRO A 21 12.16 3.20 -22.92
N ASP A 22 13.42 3.27 -22.50
CA ASP A 22 14.30 2.11 -22.44
C ASP A 22 13.70 1.05 -21.49
N TYR A 23 13.49 -0.15 -22.03
CA TYR A 23 12.69 -1.23 -21.45
C TYR A 23 13.11 -1.59 -20.01
N ARG A 24 14.39 -1.42 -19.67
CA ARG A 24 14.91 -1.68 -18.32
C ARG A 24 14.30 -0.78 -17.24
N PHE A 25 13.99 0.48 -17.56
CA PHE A 25 13.45 1.42 -16.57
C PHE A 25 11.96 1.18 -16.33
N SER A 26 11.20 0.84 -17.37
CA SER A 26 9.81 0.41 -17.21
C SER A 26 9.72 -0.90 -16.41
N LEU A 27 10.59 -1.87 -16.67
CA LEU A 27 10.61 -3.16 -15.94
C LEU A 27 11.06 -2.99 -14.47
N ALA A 28 11.92 -2.01 -14.18
CA ALA A 28 12.24 -1.65 -12.80
C ALA A 28 11.05 -1.01 -12.07
N ASN A 29 10.30 -0.13 -12.73
CA ASN A 29 9.09 0.50 -12.18
C ASN A 29 8.00 -0.54 -11.90
N GLU A 30 7.80 -1.51 -12.80
CA GLU A 30 6.88 -2.64 -12.59
C GLU A 30 7.25 -3.48 -11.36
N ARG A 31 8.54 -3.78 -11.15
CA ARG A 31 8.99 -4.52 -9.96
C ARG A 31 8.68 -3.77 -8.68
N THR A 32 8.91 -2.45 -8.65
CA THR A 32 8.53 -1.63 -7.51
C THR A 32 7.01 -1.64 -7.32
N PHE A 33 6.23 -1.47 -8.38
CA PHE A 33 4.77 -1.57 -8.31
C PHE A 33 4.29 -2.89 -7.71
N LEU A 34 4.79 -4.03 -8.21
CA LEU A 34 4.41 -5.35 -7.73
C LEU A 34 4.85 -5.59 -6.29
N ALA A 35 6.01 -5.07 -5.88
CA ALA A 35 6.45 -5.13 -4.50
C ALA A 35 5.49 -4.39 -3.57
N TRP A 36 5.00 -3.23 -3.98
CA TRP A 36 4.03 -2.44 -3.19
C TRP A 36 2.65 -3.09 -3.18
N LEU A 37 2.21 -3.64 -4.30
CA LEU A 37 0.94 -4.39 -4.38
C LEU A 37 0.96 -5.59 -3.44
N ARG A 38 2.08 -6.33 -3.38
CA ARG A 38 2.27 -7.43 -2.44
C ARG A 38 2.14 -6.97 -0.98
N THR A 39 2.75 -5.85 -0.61
CA THR A 39 2.60 -5.29 0.75
C THR A 39 1.15 -4.91 1.05
N GLY A 40 0.46 -4.27 0.09
CA GLY A 40 -0.96 -3.94 0.24
C GLY A 40 -1.83 -5.17 0.46
N LEU A 41 -1.63 -6.23 -0.35
CA LEU A 41 -2.35 -7.50 -0.21
C LEU A 41 -2.05 -8.20 1.13
N ALA A 42 -0.80 -8.18 1.59
CA ALA A 42 -0.42 -8.74 2.88
C ALA A 42 -1.13 -8.02 4.04
N LEU A 43 -1.26 -6.69 3.98
CA LEU A 43 -1.99 -5.90 4.98
C LEU A 43 -3.49 -6.20 4.96
N VAL A 44 -4.09 -6.30 3.78
CA VAL A 44 -5.51 -6.69 3.64
C VAL A 44 -5.76 -8.09 4.21
N ALA A 45 -4.91 -9.06 3.87
CA ALA A 45 -4.99 -10.41 4.41
C ALA A 45 -4.82 -10.43 5.93
N GLY A 46 -3.88 -9.65 6.47
CA GLY A 46 -3.69 -9.49 7.91
C GLY A 46 -4.90 -8.87 8.61
N GLY A 47 -5.54 -7.86 8.00
CA GLY A 47 -6.76 -7.24 8.52
C GLY A 47 -7.94 -8.20 8.52
N LEU A 48 -8.10 -8.99 7.46
CA LEU A 48 -9.14 -10.02 7.38
C LEU A 48 -8.90 -11.14 8.40
N ALA A 49 -7.65 -11.59 8.54
CA ALA A 49 -7.27 -12.55 9.55
C ALA A 49 -7.53 -12.02 10.96
N ALA A 50 -7.25 -10.73 11.21
CA ALA A 50 -7.58 -10.11 12.48
C ALA A 50 -9.09 -10.05 12.73
N ALA A 51 -9.91 -9.75 11.72
CA ALA A 51 -11.37 -9.75 11.87
C ALA A 51 -11.93 -11.13 12.24
N GLN A 52 -11.36 -12.20 11.66
CA GLN A 52 -11.87 -13.57 11.80
C GLN A 52 -11.30 -14.32 13.00
N PHE A 53 -9.99 -14.19 13.26
CA PHE A 53 -9.29 -15.02 14.23
C PHE A 53 -9.00 -14.31 15.56
N LEU A 54 -9.14 -12.98 15.67
CA LEU A 54 -9.05 -12.35 16.97
C LEU A 54 -10.34 -12.59 17.76
N PRO A 55 -10.26 -13.15 18.98
CA PRO A 55 -11.37 -13.16 19.91
C PRO A 55 -11.68 -11.74 20.40
N PRO A 56 -12.81 -11.54 21.10
CA PRO A 56 -13.14 -10.27 21.72
C PRO A 56 -12.00 -9.83 22.65
N LEU A 57 -11.50 -8.62 22.44
CA LEU A 57 -10.48 -8.01 23.30
C LEU A 57 -11.17 -7.31 24.49
N PRO A 58 -10.47 -7.13 25.63
CA PRO A 58 -11.04 -6.48 26.81
C PRO A 58 -11.48 -5.03 26.57
N LEU A 59 -10.90 -4.36 25.57
CA LEU A 59 -11.38 -3.08 25.07
C LEU A 59 -12.43 -3.30 23.98
N ALA A 60 -13.63 -2.77 24.22
CA ALA A 60 -14.73 -2.80 23.25
C ALA A 60 -14.26 -2.27 21.88
N HIS A 61 -14.62 -2.98 20.81
CA HIS A 61 -14.31 -2.64 19.42
C HIS A 61 -12.83 -2.59 19.01
N LEU A 62 -11.86 -2.91 19.90
CA LEU A 62 -10.44 -2.83 19.56
C LEU A 62 -10.06 -3.80 18.41
N ARG A 63 -10.67 -5.00 18.37
CA ARG A 63 -10.49 -5.94 17.27
C ARG A 63 -10.92 -5.34 15.94
N GLU A 64 -12.12 -4.76 15.91
CA GLU A 64 -12.71 -4.16 14.71
C GLU A 64 -11.86 -2.98 14.26
N ALA A 65 -11.39 -2.14 15.19
CA ALA A 65 -10.49 -1.03 14.91
C ALA A 65 -9.19 -1.51 14.26
N ILE A 66 -8.56 -2.58 14.78
CA ILE A 66 -7.34 -3.17 14.20
C ILE A 66 -7.61 -3.71 12.79
N ALA A 67 -8.67 -4.49 12.62
CA ALA A 67 -9.03 -5.07 11.33
C ALA A 67 -9.29 -3.99 10.28
N VAL A 68 -10.11 -2.99 10.61
CA VAL A 68 -10.43 -1.85 9.73
C VAL A 68 -9.18 -1.04 9.42
N ALA A 69 -8.33 -0.77 10.41
CA ALA A 69 -7.07 -0.04 10.18
C ALA A 69 -6.17 -0.78 9.18
N LEU A 70 -5.99 -2.11 9.33
CA LEU A 70 -5.18 -2.91 8.42
C LEU A 70 -5.77 -2.96 7.00
N LEU A 71 -7.09 -3.08 6.87
CA LEU A 71 -7.78 -3.04 5.58
C LEU A 71 -7.63 -1.68 4.89
N LEU A 72 -7.84 -0.58 5.62
CA LEU A 72 -7.68 0.78 5.10
C LEU A 72 -6.22 1.06 4.70
N LEU A 73 -5.26 0.62 5.51
CA LEU A 73 -3.83 0.71 5.19
C LEU A 73 -3.51 -0.07 3.91
N GLY A 74 -3.93 -1.32 3.81
CA GLY A 74 -3.71 -2.15 2.62
C GLY A 74 -4.33 -1.55 1.35
N GLY A 75 -5.55 -1.02 1.43
CA GLY A 75 -6.20 -0.31 0.33
C GLY A 75 -5.45 0.97 -0.08
N THR A 76 -5.02 1.76 0.90
CA THR A 76 -4.25 3.00 0.65
C THR A 76 -2.91 2.70 -0.02
N VAL A 77 -2.22 1.62 0.39
CA VAL A 77 -0.98 1.15 -0.24
C VAL A 77 -1.22 0.77 -1.70
N ALA A 78 -2.28 0.00 -1.99
CA ALA A 78 -2.61 -0.41 -3.35
C ALA A 78 -2.90 0.80 -4.25
N VAL A 79 -3.75 1.74 -3.80
CA VAL A 79 -4.09 2.97 -4.54
C VAL A 79 -2.83 3.80 -4.83
N ARG A 80 -1.93 3.92 -3.85
CA ARG A 80 -0.69 4.70 -3.99
C ARG A 80 0.37 4.01 -4.85
N ALA A 81 0.42 2.69 -4.85
CA ALA A 81 1.29 1.93 -5.75
C ALA A 81 0.98 2.28 -7.21
N VAL A 82 -0.31 2.35 -7.57
CA VAL A 82 -0.74 2.71 -8.92
C VAL A 82 -0.45 4.18 -9.23
N ASP A 83 -0.71 5.11 -8.29
CA ASP A 83 -0.38 6.53 -8.49
C ASP A 83 1.12 6.76 -8.70
N HIS A 84 1.96 6.08 -7.91
CA HIS A 84 3.42 6.17 -8.04
C HIS A 84 3.89 5.59 -9.38
N TRP A 85 3.41 4.40 -9.76
CA TRP A 85 3.76 3.78 -11.04
C TRP A 85 3.44 4.69 -12.22
N ALA A 86 2.22 5.27 -12.26
CA ALA A 86 1.77 6.12 -13.35
C ALA A 86 2.56 7.44 -13.44
N ARG A 87 2.96 8.04 -12.30
CA ARG A 87 3.79 9.25 -12.27
C ARG A 87 5.21 8.98 -12.74
N THR A 88 5.81 7.88 -12.27
CA THR A 88 7.17 7.48 -12.63
C THR A 88 7.28 7.12 -14.11
N GLU A 89 6.32 6.37 -14.64
CA GLU A 89 6.26 6.01 -16.07
C GLU A 89 6.13 7.27 -16.95
N ARG A 90 5.33 8.26 -16.52
CA ARG A 90 5.19 9.54 -17.22
C ARG A 90 6.47 10.38 -17.19
N ALA A 91 7.15 10.45 -16.04
CA ALA A 91 8.41 11.18 -15.90
C ALA A 91 9.53 10.55 -16.76
N ILE A 92 9.64 9.21 -16.77
CA ILE A 92 10.58 8.46 -17.60
C ILE A 92 10.34 8.73 -19.09
N ARG A 93 9.07 8.77 -19.53
CA ARG A 93 8.70 9.08 -20.93
C ARG A 93 8.97 10.53 -21.34
N LEU A 94 8.88 11.48 -20.40
CA LEU A 94 9.13 12.89 -20.63
C LEU A 94 10.61 13.30 -20.44
N GLY A 95 11.46 12.39 -19.96
CA GLY A 95 12.86 12.68 -19.63
C GLY A 95 13.02 13.64 -18.44
N GLU A 96 12.00 13.79 -17.60
CA GLU A 96 12.01 14.69 -16.44
C GLU A 96 12.59 14.02 -15.19
N GLU A 97 13.02 14.84 -14.23
CA GLU A 97 13.57 14.37 -12.95
C GLU A 97 12.57 13.49 -12.19
N LEU A 98 13.06 12.38 -11.66
CA LEU A 98 12.24 11.41 -10.94
C LEU A 98 11.66 12.06 -9.66
N PRO A 99 10.32 12.04 -9.46
CA PRO A 99 9.71 12.69 -8.31
C PRO A 99 10.13 12.00 -7.00
N ALA A 100 10.85 12.73 -6.14
CA ALA A 100 11.25 12.28 -4.82
C ALA A 100 10.01 12.10 -3.92
N SER A 101 9.58 10.85 -3.71
CA SER A 101 8.41 10.56 -2.88
C SER A 101 8.82 10.24 -1.44
N ARG A 102 8.37 11.05 -0.48
CA ARG A 102 8.49 10.79 0.98
C ARG A 102 7.56 9.68 1.49
N PHE A 103 6.75 9.13 0.60
CA PHE A 103 5.70 8.16 0.91
C PHE A 103 6.18 6.79 1.44
N PRO A 104 7.32 6.20 0.99
CA PRO A 104 7.82 4.94 1.53
C PRO A 104 8.10 5.05 3.03
N ALA A 105 8.61 6.19 3.49
CA ALA A 105 8.88 6.44 4.90
C ALA A 105 7.60 6.52 5.74
N VAL A 106 6.56 7.22 5.24
CA VAL A 106 5.25 7.30 5.91
C VAL A 106 4.59 5.92 6.00
N LEU A 107 4.68 5.13 4.92
CA LEU A 107 4.14 3.78 4.91
C LEU A 107 4.87 2.86 5.90
N ALA A 108 6.20 2.91 5.93
CA ALA A 108 6.99 2.15 6.90
C ALA A 108 6.61 2.51 8.35
N LEU A 109 6.38 3.80 8.62
CA LEU A 109 5.95 4.26 9.94
C LEU A 109 4.56 3.72 10.32
N ALA A 110 3.60 3.79 9.40
CA ALA A 110 2.24 3.35 9.64
C ALA A 110 2.12 1.83 9.82
N VAL A 111 2.85 1.05 9.00
CA VAL A 111 2.93 -0.41 9.16
C VAL A 111 3.65 -0.78 10.46
N GLY A 112 4.73 -0.05 10.81
CA GLY A 112 5.45 -0.23 12.07
C GLY A 112 4.54 -0.01 13.28
N LEU A 113 3.79 1.09 13.30
CA LEU A 113 2.81 1.37 14.35
C LEU A 113 1.73 0.29 14.43
N GLY A 114 1.17 -0.14 13.29
CA GLY A 114 0.17 -1.21 13.24
C GLY A 114 0.69 -2.52 13.82
N SER A 115 1.94 -2.88 13.50
CA SER A 115 2.61 -4.07 14.05
C SER A 115 2.78 -4.00 15.57
N VAL A 116 3.26 -2.87 16.10
CA VAL A 116 3.42 -2.66 17.55
C VAL A 116 2.08 -2.78 18.28
N LEU A 117 1.02 -2.15 17.76
CA LEU A 117 -0.32 -2.26 18.34
C LEU A 117 -0.83 -3.71 18.35
N LEU A 118 -0.58 -4.47 17.27
CA LEU A 118 -0.96 -5.88 17.19
C LEU A 118 -0.23 -6.73 18.25
N VAL A 119 1.09 -6.51 18.41
CA VAL A 119 1.91 -7.20 19.41
C VAL A 119 1.40 -6.90 20.83
N VAL A 120 1.13 -5.64 21.14
CA VAL A 120 0.58 -5.23 22.44
C VAL A 120 -0.77 -5.90 22.69
N ALA A 121 -1.67 -5.92 21.70
CA ALA A 121 -2.98 -6.56 21.82
C ALA A 121 -2.87 -8.07 22.10
N VAL A 122 -1.95 -8.76 21.43
CA VAL A 122 -1.69 -10.20 21.64
C VAL A 122 -1.10 -10.46 23.04
N LEU A 123 -0.15 -9.64 23.48
CA LEU A 123 0.47 -9.77 24.81
C LEU A 123 -0.54 -9.53 25.94
N VAL A 124 -1.37 -8.49 25.84
CA VAL A 124 -2.44 -8.20 26.80
C VAL A 124 -3.40 -9.39 26.91
N ARG A 125 -3.79 -9.98 25.77
CA ARG A 125 -4.61 -11.21 25.77
C ARG A 125 -3.91 -12.37 26.48
N ALA A 126 -2.63 -12.63 26.17
CA ALA A 126 -1.89 -13.76 26.73
C ALA A 126 -1.70 -13.65 28.25
N ILE A 127 -1.60 -12.42 28.77
CA ILE A 127 -1.48 -12.15 30.21
C ILE A 127 -2.85 -12.25 30.89
N GLY A 128 -3.93 -11.76 30.26
CA GLY A 128 -5.29 -11.81 30.81
C GLY A 128 -5.99 -13.18 30.72
N SER A 129 -5.39 -14.17 30.06
CA SER A 129 -5.90 -15.55 29.99
C SER A 129 -5.25 -16.50 31.00
N ARG A 130 -4.50 -15.98 31.98
CA ARG A 130 -4.02 -16.71 33.16
C ARG A 130 -4.85 -16.32 34.37
#